data_AF-A0A0G4KTS1-F1
#
_entry.id   AF-A0A0G4KTS1-F1
#
_cell.length_a   1.000
_cell.length_b   1.000
_cell.length_c   1.000
_cell.angle_alpha   90.00
_cell.angle_beta   90.00
_cell.angle_gamma   90.00
#
_symmetry.space_group_name_H-M   'P 1'
#
loop_
_entity.id
_entity.type
_entity.pdbx_description
1 polymer ?
#
loop_
_entity_poly.entity_id
_entity_poly.type
_entity_poly.pdbx_seq_one_letter_code
_entity_poly.pdbx_strand_id
1 'polypeptide(L)'
;MTQDAQSALRRTMETYSKITRFCLICNYVTRIIDPLASRCSKFRFKSLDQGNAKRRLEEIAKNEGVELEEGAVDALIKCSEGDLRKAITFLQSAARLVGATENADGDQSMDVDKKPITVKIIEDIAGAIKQLKTMNDVTYNKVMEHVGTNRNQMLIFVHSRKETAKTARYIRDKALEMDTINNILRHDAGSREVLNEASSQATDKELKDLLPYGFGIHHAGMSRIDRTDVEDLFARGAIQVLVCTATLAWGVNLPAHSVIIKGTQ
;
A
#
# COMPACT_ATOMS: atom_id res chain seq x y z
N MET A 1 -16.92 -2.16 -2.67
CA MET A 1 -18.38 -1.93 -2.50
C MET A 1 -18.77 -2.43 -1.12
N THR A 2 -19.33 -1.56 -0.27
CA THR A 2 -19.78 -1.93 1.08
C THR A 2 -20.89 -2.97 1.03
N GLN A 3 -21.04 -3.80 2.08
CA GLN A 3 -22.08 -4.83 2.12
C GLN A 3 -23.49 -4.25 1.95
N ASP A 4 -23.76 -3.06 2.49
CA ASP A 4 -25.05 -2.37 2.34
C ASP A 4 -25.35 -2.00 0.88
N ALA A 5 -24.34 -1.52 0.15
CA ALA A 5 -24.47 -1.23 -1.27
C ALA A 5 -24.72 -2.51 -2.08
N GLN A 6 -24.09 -3.64 -1.72
CA GLN A 6 -24.35 -4.93 -2.37
C GLN A 6 -25.77 -5.43 -2.10
N SER A 7 -26.25 -5.26 -0.87
CA SER A 7 -27.61 -5.63 -0.46
C SER A 7 -28.68 -4.78 -1.15
N ALA A 8 -28.40 -3.50 -1.39
CA ALA A 8 -29.24 -2.65 -2.22
C ALA A 8 -29.24 -3.12 -3.69
N LEU A 9 -28.05 -3.40 -4.25
CA LEU A 9 -27.90 -3.89 -5.62
C LEU A 9 -28.63 -5.21 -5.87
N ARG A 10 -28.71 -6.08 -4.85
CA ARG A 10 -29.44 -7.35 -4.92
C ARG A 10 -30.89 -7.15 -5.38
N ARG A 11 -31.62 -6.18 -4.82
CA ARG A 11 -33.02 -5.89 -5.18
C ARG A 11 -33.11 -5.45 -6.64
N THR A 12 -32.22 -4.57 -7.07
CA THR A 12 -32.15 -4.10 -8.46
C THR A 12 -31.86 -5.24 -9.43
N MET A 13 -30.94 -6.13 -9.09
CA MET A 13 -30.62 -7.31 -9.89
C MET A 13 -31.80 -8.29 -9.96
N GLU A 14 -32.57 -8.46 -8.88
CA GLU A 14 -33.78 -9.29 -8.88
C GLU A 14 -34.85 -8.70 -9.82
N THR A 15 -35.16 -7.42 -9.71
CA THR A 15 -36.22 -6.75 -10.49
C THR A 15 -35.88 -6.64 -11.98
N TYR A 16 -34.63 -6.31 -12.32
CA TYR A 16 -34.25 -5.94 -13.69
C TYR A 16 -33.37 -6.98 -14.41
N SER A 17 -33.16 -8.18 -13.85
CA SER A 17 -32.33 -9.24 -14.46
C SER A 17 -32.71 -9.62 -15.90
N LYS A 18 -33.97 -9.42 -16.30
CA LYS A 18 -34.45 -9.72 -17.67
C LYS A 18 -34.07 -8.63 -18.69
N ILE A 19 -33.89 -7.39 -18.25
CA ILE A 19 -33.72 -6.23 -19.13
C ILE A 19 -32.26 -5.74 -19.09
N THR A 20 -31.57 -5.93 -17.97
CA THR A 20 -30.24 -5.39 -17.73
C THR A 20 -29.22 -6.51 -17.47
N ARG A 21 -28.07 -6.43 -18.13
CA ARG A 21 -26.92 -7.30 -17.85
C ARG A 21 -26.02 -6.63 -16.83
N PHE A 22 -25.75 -7.31 -15.72
CA PHE A 22 -24.88 -6.83 -14.65
C PHE A 22 -23.50 -7.49 -14.79
N CYS A 23 -22.44 -6.68 -14.80
CA CYS A 23 -21.05 -7.16 -14.78
C CYS A 23 -20.36 -6.64 -13.52
N LEU A 24 -19.88 -7.54 -12.67
CA LEU A 24 -19.16 -7.23 -11.43
C LEU A 24 -17.69 -7.58 -11.62
N ILE A 25 -16.82 -6.57 -11.61
CA ILE A 25 -15.37 -6.76 -11.64
C ILE A 25 -14.85 -6.68 -10.21
N CYS A 26 -14.28 -7.77 -9.71
CA CYS A 26 -13.74 -7.84 -8.35
C CYS A 26 -12.48 -8.72 -8.30
N ASN A 27 -11.58 -8.39 -7.38
CA ASN A 27 -10.37 -9.17 -7.15
C ASN A 27 -10.63 -10.38 -6.24
N TYR A 28 -11.68 -10.33 -5.41
CA TYR A 28 -11.99 -11.34 -4.42
C TYR A 28 -13.48 -11.68 -4.47
N VAL A 29 -13.80 -12.89 -4.92
CA VAL A 29 -15.19 -13.39 -4.98
C VAL A 29 -15.79 -13.53 -3.58
N THR A 30 -14.96 -13.79 -2.56
CA THR A 30 -15.37 -13.88 -1.15
C THR A 30 -15.89 -12.56 -0.58
N ARG A 31 -15.54 -11.42 -1.19
CA ARG A 31 -16.06 -10.10 -0.80
C ARG A 31 -17.40 -9.77 -1.44
N ILE A 32 -17.95 -10.66 -2.27
CA ILE A 32 -19.29 -10.52 -2.85
C ILE A 32 -20.26 -11.34 -2.01
N ILE A 33 -21.36 -10.73 -1.60
CA ILE A 33 -22.40 -11.42 -0.82
C ILE A 33 -22.96 -12.62 -1.61
N ASP A 34 -23.22 -13.74 -0.93
CA ASP A 34 -23.72 -14.97 -1.57
C ASP A 34 -24.95 -14.77 -2.47
N PRO A 35 -25.93 -13.91 -2.11
CA PRO A 35 -27.07 -13.64 -2.99
C PRO A 35 -26.67 -13.07 -4.35
N LEU A 36 -25.64 -12.23 -4.44
CA LEU A 36 -25.16 -11.73 -5.73
C LEU A 36 -24.32 -12.78 -6.43
N ALA A 37 -23.40 -13.42 -5.69
CA ALA A 37 -22.48 -14.39 -6.25
C ALA A 37 -23.18 -15.64 -6.84
N SER A 38 -24.32 -16.05 -6.29
CA SER A 38 -25.12 -17.18 -6.80
C SER A 38 -25.86 -16.87 -8.10
N ARG A 39 -26.11 -15.58 -8.39
CA ARG A 39 -26.84 -15.10 -9.57
C ARG A 39 -25.92 -14.71 -10.73
N CYS A 40 -24.60 -14.73 -10.53
CA CYS A 40 -23.60 -14.36 -11.52
C CYS A 40 -22.84 -15.58 -12.04
N SER A 41 -22.58 -15.59 -13.36
CA SER A 41 -21.60 -16.50 -13.94
C SER A 41 -20.20 -16.07 -13.53
N LYS A 42 -19.47 -16.97 -12.84
CA LYS A 42 -18.14 -16.69 -12.31
C LYS A 42 -17.09 -16.91 -13.39
N PHE A 43 -16.56 -15.82 -13.94
CA PHE A 43 -15.40 -15.88 -14.83
C PHE A 43 -14.12 -15.60 -14.03
N ARG A 44 -13.22 -16.58 -13.94
CA ARG A 44 -11.93 -16.43 -13.25
C ARG A 44 -10.83 -16.34 -14.29
N PHE A 45 -10.20 -15.18 -14.39
CA PHE A 45 -8.95 -15.04 -15.12
C PHE A 45 -7.84 -15.71 -14.29
N LYS A 46 -7.19 -16.72 -14.88
CA LYS A 46 -5.94 -17.25 -14.33
C LYS A 46 -4.81 -16.28 -14.67
N SER A 47 -3.74 -16.31 -13.88
CA SER A 47 -2.49 -15.63 -14.25
C SER A 47 -2.04 -16.08 -15.63
N LEU A 48 -1.35 -15.20 -16.36
CA LEU A 48 -0.81 -15.52 -17.66
C LEU A 48 0.13 -16.73 -17.57
N ASP A 49 0.07 -17.57 -18.59
CA ASP A 49 1.06 -18.63 -18.77
C ASP A 49 2.46 -18.04 -18.95
N GLN A 50 3.48 -18.69 -18.38
CA GLN A 50 4.84 -18.15 -18.36
C GLN A 50 5.42 -17.95 -19.77
N GLY A 51 5.04 -18.79 -20.73
CA GLY A 51 5.43 -18.62 -22.13
C GLY A 51 4.86 -17.35 -22.77
N ASN A 52 3.58 -17.06 -22.51
CA ASN A 52 2.94 -15.82 -22.99
C ASN A 52 3.50 -14.57 -22.31
N ALA A 53 3.83 -14.66 -21.01
CA ALA A 53 4.47 -13.58 -20.27
C ALA A 53 5.88 -13.28 -20.83
N LYS A 54 6.66 -14.33 -21.12
CA LYS A 54 8.00 -14.22 -21.74
C LYS A 54 7.94 -13.53 -23.10
N ARG A 55 7.05 -14.00 -23.99
CA ARG A 55 6.88 -13.40 -25.32
C ARG A 55 6.49 -11.93 -25.24
N ARG A 56 5.59 -11.56 -24.31
CA ARG A 56 5.19 -10.16 -24.11
C ARG A 56 6.31 -9.30 -23.55
N LEU A 57 7.10 -9.78 -22.61
CA LEU A 57 8.25 -9.05 -22.07
C LEU A 57 9.32 -8.82 -23.14
N GLU A 58 9.58 -9.81 -24.00
CA GLU A 58 10.49 -9.67 -25.14
C GLU A 58 9.98 -8.69 -26.20
N GLU A 59 8.67 -8.72 -26.52
CA GLU A 59 8.03 -7.74 -27.40
C GLU A 59 8.16 -6.31 -26.83
N ILE A 60 7.91 -6.12 -25.53
CA ILE A 60 8.03 -4.82 -24.87
C ILE A 60 9.48 -4.35 -24.89
N ALA A 61 10.44 -5.20 -24.55
CA ALA A 61 11.86 -4.85 -24.56
C ALA A 61 12.35 -4.41 -25.95
N LYS A 62 11.93 -5.10 -27.01
CA LYS A 62 12.23 -4.72 -28.39
C LYS A 62 11.63 -3.37 -28.77
N ASN A 63 10.36 -3.13 -28.42
CA ASN A 63 9.66 -1.88 -28.75
C ASN A 63 10.22 -0.67 -27.99
N GLU A 64 10.64 -0.88 -26.74
CA GLU A 64 11.26 0.16 -25.90
C GLU A 64 12.78 0.29 -26.17
N GLY A 65 13.35 -0.57 -27.01
CA GLY A 65 14.78 -0.58 -27.33
C GLY A 65 15.67 -0.88 -26.12
N VAL A 66 15.22 -1.76 -25.24
CA VAL A 66 15.93 -2.17 -24.01
C VAL A 66 16.67 -3.49 -24.27
N GLU A 67 17.99 -3.49 -24.06
CA GLU A 67 18.79 -4.72 -24.16
C GLU A 67 18.68 -5.54 -22.87
N LEU A 68 18.44 -6.84 -23.00
CA LEU A 68 18.26 -7.78 -21.90
C LEU A 68 19.34 -8.86 -21.96
N GLU A 69 19.96 -9.17 -20.82
CA GLU A 69 20.85 -10.32 -20.66
C GLU A 69 20.08 -11.65 -20.80
N GLU A 70 20.77 -12.71 -21.23
CA GLU A 70 20.21 -14.06 -21.24
C GLU A 70 19.80 -14.49 -19.81
N GLY A 71 18.53 -14.88 -19.64
CA GLY A 71 17.95 -15.22 -18.33
C GLY A 71 17.31 -14.05 -17.57
N ALA A 72 17.46 -12.80 -18.02
CA ALA A 72 16.82 -11.62 -17.40
C ALA A 72 15.28 -11.72 -17.42
N VAL A 73 14.70 -12.21 -18.51
CA VAL A 73 13.23 -12.38 -18.63
C VAL A 73 12.71 -13.44 -17.66
N ASP A 74 13.45 -14.53 -17.49
CA ASP A 74 13.06 -15.62 -16.59
C ASP A 74 13.17 -15.15 -15.11
N ALA A 75 14.19 -14.35 -14.79
CA ALA A 75 14.31 -13.68 -13.50
C ALA A 75 13.16 -12.70 -13.23
N LEU A 76 12.75 -11.89 -14.23
CA LEU A 76 11.60 -10.99 -14.12
C LEU A 76 10.31 -11.75 -13.80
N ILE A 77 10.05 -12.86 -14.50
CA ILE A 77 8.85 -13.68 -14.29
C ILE A 77 8.86 -14.30 -12.89
N LYS A 78 10.02 -14.83 -12.46
CA LYS A 78 10.21 -15.43 -11.12
C LYS A 78 10.00 -14.40 -10.01
N CYS A 79 10.62 -13.23 -10.13
CA CYS A 79 10.48 -12.14 -9.16
C CYS A 79 9.07 -11.54 -9.12
N SER A 80 8.32 -11.62 -10.21
CA SER A 80 6.98 -11.04 -10.32
C SER A 80 5.85 -11.98 -9.92
N GLU A 81 6.16 -13.22 -9.52
CA GLU A 81 5.17 -14.24 -9.10
C GLU A 81 4.08 -14.48 -10.18
N GLY A 82 4.41 -14.31 -11.46
CA GLY A 82 3.46 -14.44 -12.58
C GLY A 82 2.53 -13.23 -12.82
N ASP A 83 2.74 -12.10 -12.13
CA ASP A 83 2.05 -10.84 -12.40
C ASP A 83 2.79 -10.02 -13.47
N LEU A 84 2.22 -9.97 -14.68
CA LEU A 84 2.82 -9.24 -15.80
C LEU A 84 2.97 -7.73 -15.53
N ARG A 85 2.06 -7.13 -14.75
CA ARG A 85 2.17 -5.70 -14.42
C ARG A 85 3.37 -5.44 -13.52
N LYS A 86 3.61 -6.30 -12.53
CA LYS A 86 4.82 -6.23 -11.70
C LYS A 86 6.07 -6.43 -12.56
N ALA A 87 6.07 -7.40 -13.46
CA ALA A 87 7.20 -7.66 -14.36
C ALA A 87 7.54 -6.45 -15.23
N ILE A 88 6.52 -5.81 -15.81
CA ILE A 88 6.70 -4.57 -16.58
C ILE A 88 7.23 -3.43 -15.70
N THR A 89 6.73 -3.31 -14.46
CA THR A 89 7.19 -2.28 -13.53
C THR A 89 8.66 -2.48 -13.16
N PHE A 90 9.09 -3.72 -12.90
CA PHE A 90 10.50 -4.03 -12.64
C PHE A 90 11.38 -3.77 -13.85
N LEU A 91 10.93 -4.17 -15.05
CA LEU A 91 11.62 -3.88 -16.30
C LEU A 91 11.78 -2.37 -16.52
N GLN A 92 10.71 -1.59 -16.31
CA GLN A 92 10.73 -0.14 -16.46
C GLN A 92 11.65 0.53 -15.42
N SER A 93 11.64 0.06 -14.17
CA SER A 93 12.55 0.52 -13.13
C SER A 93 14.01 0.19 -13.46
N ALA A 94 14.28 -1.00 -13.98
CA ALA A 94 15.61 -1.42 -14.41
C ALA A 94 16.11 -0.60 -15.60
N ALA A 95 15.28 -0.39 -16.62
CA ALA A 95 15.61 0.45 -17.78
C ALA A 95 15.90 1.90 -17.39
N ARG A 96 15.12 2.47 -16.47
CA ARG A 96 15.38 3.81 -15.91
C ARG A 96 16.71 3.89 -15.15
N LEU A 97 17.07 2.84 -14.42
CA LEU A 97 18.31 2.81 -13.64
C LEU A 97 19.53 2.85 -14.58
N VAL A 98 19.49 2.05 -15.65
CA VAL A 98 20.55 2.01 -16.67
C VAL A 98 20.64 3.33 -17.45
N GLY A 99 19.50 3.90 -17.86
CA GLY A 99 19.47 5.20 -18.54
C GLY A 99 19.84 6.40 -17.65
N ALA A 100 19.67 6.28 -16.32
CA ALA A 100 20.12 7.31 -15.38
C ALA A 100 21.65 7.30 -15.19
N THR A 101 22.28 6.13 -15.23
CA THR A 101 23.75 6.04 -15.20
C THR A 101 24.44 6.66 -16.42
N GLU A 102 23.79 6.66 -17.59
CA GLU A 102 24.33 7.32 -18.80
C GLU A 102 24.31 8.86 -18.71
N ASN A 103 23.41 9.45 -17.92
CA ASN A 103 23.29 10.92 -17.82
C ASN A 103 24.19 11.55 -16.74
N ALA A 104 24.84 10.75 -15.89
CA ALA A 104 25.72 11.24 -14.82
C ALA A 104 27.17 11.44 -15.29
N ASP A 105 27.62 10.66 -16.28
CA ASP A 105 28.94 10.79 -16.90
C ASP A 105 28.81 11.64 -18.17
N GLY A 106 28.98 12.95 -18.00
CA GLY A 106 28.94 13.92 -19.09
C GLY A 106 30.13 13.81 -20.04
N ASP A 107 30.16 12.78 -20.88
CA ASP A 107 31.05 12.74 -22.05
C ASP A 107 30.24 12.56 -23.34
N GLN A 108 30.32 13.58 -24.19
CA GLN A 108 29.76 13.57 -25.53
C GLN A 108 30.69 12.78 -26.45
N SER A 109 30.47 11.48 -26.56
CA SER A 109 30.96 10.70 -27.69
C SER A 109 29.82 9.84 -28.26
N MET A 110 29.68 9.90 -29.59
CA MET A 110 28.72 9.10 -30.35
C MET A 110 29.21 7.65 -30.41
N ASP A 111 28.86 6.84 -29.42
CA ASP A 111 28.67 5.39 -29.51
C ASP A 111 27.70 5.00 -28.38
N VAL A 112 26.45 4.73 -28.74
CA VAL A 112 25.38 4.42 -27.77
C VAL A 112 25.48 2.96 -27.38
N ASP A 113 26.46 2.61 -26.57
CA ASP A 113 26.53 1.29 -25.92
C ASP A 113 25.47 1.23 -24.81
N LYS A 114 24.23 0.91 -25.21
CA LYS A 114 23.14 0.63 -24.28
C LYS A 114 23.58 -0.54 -23.39
N LYS A 115 23.86 -0.28 -22.11
CA LYS A 115 24.20 -1.37 -21.18
C LYS A 115 23.01 -2.33 -21.06
N PRO A 116 23.23 -3.65 -21.18
CA PRO A 116 22.14 -4.62 -21.03
C PRO A 116 21.65 -4.66 -19.57
N ILE A 117 20.34 -4.83 -19.39
CA ILE A 117 19.76 -5.10 -18.08
C ILE A 117 20.18 -6.51 -17.65
N THR A 118 20.93 -6.58 -16.57
CA THR A 118 21.42 -7.85 -16.01
C THR A 118 20.43 -8.48 -15.04
N VAL A 119 20.56 -9.79 -14.84
CA VAL A 119 19.77 -10.54 -13.84
C VAL A 119 19.93 -9.91 -12.45
N LYS A 120 21.15 -9.46 -12.11
CA LYS A 120 21.46 -8.87 -10.81
C LYS A 120 20.70 -7.57 -10.54
N ILE A 121 20.57 -6.68 -11.53
CA ILE A 121 19.79 -5.43 -11.39
C ILE A 121 18.31 -5.74 -11.10
N ILE A 122 17.77 -6.76 -11.78
CA ILE A 122 16.39 -7.19 -11.58
C ILE A 122 16.20 -7.78 -10.18
N GLU A 123 17.14 -8.62 -9.73
CA GLU A 123 17.12 -9.19 -8.38
C GLU A 123 17.28 -8.14 -7.29
N ASP A 124 18.13 -7.13 -7.48
CA ASP A 124 18.31 -6.02 -6.54
C ASP A 124 17.04 -5.17 -6.42
N ILE A 125 16.39 -4.84 -7.54
CA ILE A 125 15.12 -4.10 -7.56
C ILE A 125 13.99 -4.93 -6.92
N ALA A 126 13.89 -6.20 -7.29
CA ALA A 126 12.90 -7.11 -6.71
C ALA A 126 13.16 -7.31 -5.20
N GLY A 127 14.42 -7.40 -4.80
CA GLY A 127 14.88 -7.49 -3.41
C GLY A 127 14.48 -6.27 -2.59
N ALA A 128 14.72 -5.06 -3.10
CA ALA A 128 14.34 -3.81 -2.44
C ALA A 128 12.81 -3.70 -2.24
N ILE A 129 12.03 -4.10 -3.24
CA ILE A 129 10.56 -4.08 -3.17
C ILE A 129 10.05 -5.14 -2.18
N LYS A 130 10.65 -6.33 -2.18
CA LYS A 130 10.37 -7.39 -1.21
C LYS A 130 10.77 -6.98 0.21
N GLN A 131 11.88 -6.26 0.38
CA GLN A 131 12.32 -5.73 1.65
C GLN A 131 11.34 -4.70 2.21
N LEU A 132 10.85 -3.76 1.38
CA LEU A 132 9.82 -2.80 1.77
C LEU A 132 8.52 -3.49 2.21
N LYS A 133 8.08 -4.51 1.47
CA LYS A 133 6.88 -5.30 1.84
C LYS A 133 7.11 -6.03 3.16
N THR A 134 8.24 -6.70 3.32
CA THR A 134 8.62 -7.42 4.54
C THR A 134 8.67 -6.47 5.75
N MET A 135 9.22 -5.27 5.58
CA MET A 135 9.29 -4.26 6.62
C MET A 135 7.89 -3.79 7.04
N ASN A 136 6.98 -3.58 6.07
CA ASN A 136 5.59 -3.28 6.38
C ASN A 136 4.89 -4.43 7.13
N ASP A 137 5.16 -5.68 6.73
CA ASP A 137 4.61 -6.87 7.39
C ASP A 137 5.09 -6.98 8.84
N VAL A 138 6.39 -6.78 9.08
CA VAL A 138 6.99 -6.76 10.43
C VAL A 138 6.41 -5.62 11.27
N THR A 139 6.24 -4.43 10.67
CA THR A 139 5.63 -3.27 11.35
C THR A 139 4.22 -3.59 11.80
N TYR A 140 3.40 -4.20 10.92
CA TYR A 140 2.05 -4.63 11.27
C TYR A 140 2.05 -5.66 12.42
N ASN A 141 2.91 -6.67 12.37
CA ASN A 141 3.00 -7.68 13.44
C ASN A 141 3.33 -7.04 14.79
N LYS A 142 4.25 -6.06 14.81
CA LYS A 142 4.61 -5.33 16.04
C LYS A 142 3.49 -4.42 16.52
N VAL A 143 2.75 -3.78 15.62
CA VAL A 143 1.54 -3.03 16.00
C VAL A 143 0.53 -3.95 16.69
N MET A 144 0.28 -5.14 16.14
CA MET A 144 -0.66 -6.09 16.73
C MET A 144 -0.21 -6.62 18.09
N GLU A 145 1.09 -6.86 18.26
CA GLU A 145 1.68 -7.28 19.53
C GLU A 145 1.51 -6.20 20.60
N HIS A 146 1.95 -4.97 20.33
CA HIS A 146 1.98 -3.91 21.35
C HIS A 146 0.64 -3.19 21.54
N VAL A 147 -0.06 -2.84 20.46
CA VAL A 147 -1.33 -2.12 20.54
C VAL A 147 -2.47 -3.11 20.81
N GLY A 148 -2.48 -4.24 20.11
CA GLY A 148 -3.54 -5.23 20.23
C GLY A 148 -3.51 -5.99 21.55
N THR A 149 -2.33 -6.50 21.94
CA THR A 149 -2.19 -7.32 23.16
C THR A 149 -1.89 -6.47 24.38
N ASN A 150 -0.86 -5.61 24.30
CA ASN A 150 -0.40 -4.84 25.47
C ASN A 150 -1.19 -3.55 25.68
N ARG A 151 -2.11 -3.19 24.77
CA ARG A 151 -2.95 -1.97 24.83
C ARG A 151 -2.14 -0.69 25.01
N ASN A 152 -0.94 -0.67 24.44
CA ASN A 152 -0.01 0.45 24.51
C ASN A 152 -0.04 1.26 23.22
N GLN A 153 -0.03 2.59 23.34
CA GLN A 153 0.08 3.46 22.18
C GLN A 153 1.47 3.34 21.54
N MET A 154 1.50 3.44 20.21
CA MET A 154 2.70 3.25 19.41
C MET A 154 2.97 4.44 18.49
N LEU A 155 4.22 4.90 18.49
CA LEU A 155 4.78 5.82 17.50
C LEU A 155 5.55 5.04 16.45
N ILE A 156 5.35 5.37 15.18
CA ILE A 156 6.09 4.78 14.05
C ILE A 156 6.78 5.91 13.30
N PHE A 157 8.10 5.96 13.36
CA PHE A 157 8.91 6.90 12.59
C PHE A 157 9.18 6.35 11.20
N VAL A 158 8.96 7.19 10.19
CA VAL A 158 9.26 6.93 8.78
C VAL A 158 10.08 8.07 8.18
N HIS A 159 10.67 7.84 7.01
CA HIS A 159 11.63 8.77 6.41
C HIS A 159 10.97 9.84 5.52
N SER A 160 9.71 9.67 5.10
CA SER A 160 9.06 10.63 4.19
C SER A 160 7.60 10.92 4.52
N ARG A 161 7.15 12.13 4.13
CA ARG A 161 5.76 12.60 4.30
C ARG A 161 4.76 11.73 3.54
N LYS A 162 5.13 11.21 2.37
CA LYS A 162 4.26 10.30 1.60
C LYS A 162 4.20 8.92 2.25
N GLU A 163 5.28 8.49 2.88
CA GLU A 163 5.35 7.18 3.52
C GLU A 163 4.55 7.12 4.82
N THR A 164 4.37 8.22 5.55
CA THR A 164 3.55 8.21 6.78
C THR A 164 2.15 7.71 6.47
N ALA A 165 1.52 8.32 5.48
CA ALA A 165 0.16 8.01 5.05
C ALA A 165 0.10 6.61 4.40
N LYS A 166 1.07 6.27 3.55
CA LYS A 166 1.16 4.94 2.92
C LYS A 166 1.29 3.80 3.94
N THR A 167 2.12 3.99 4.97
CA THR A 167 2.35 3.00 6.03
C THR A 167 1.13 2.86 6.93
N ALA A 168 0.53 3.98 7.34
CA ALA A 168 -0.70 3.97 8.14
C ALA A 168 -1.85 3.26 7.40
N ARG A 169 -2.05 3.58 6.11
CA ARG A 169 -3.04 2.91 5.26
C ARG A 169 -2.75 1.42 5.12
N TYR A 170 -1.49 1.05 4.90
CA TYR A 170 -1.11 -0.35 4.78
C TYR A 170 -1.48 -1.16 6.04
N ILE A 171 -1.14 -0.63 7.23
CA ILE A 171 -1.44 -1.30 8.50
C ILE A 171 -2.95 -1.38 8.71
N ARG A 172 -3.70 -0.30 8.45
CA ARG A 172 -5.17 -0.29 8.52
C ARG A 172 -5.79 -1.32 7.57
N ASP A 173 -5.40 -1.31 6.30
CA ASP A 173 -5.99 -2.17 5.26
C ASP A 173 -5.69 -3.65 5.55
N LYS A 174 -4.48 -3.94 6.02
CA LYS A 174 -4.11 -5.29 6.46
C LYS A 174 -4.86 -5.72 7.72
N ALA A 175 -5.07 -4.81 8.68
CA ALA A 175 -5.87 -5.07 9.88
C ALA A 175 -7.34 -5.36 9.53
N LEU A 176 -7.91 -4.64 8.56
CA LEU A 176 -9.25 -4.89 8.03
C LEU A 176 -9.34 -6.21 7.27
N GLU A 177 -8.30 -6.57 6.51
CA GLU A 177 -8.24 -7.84 5.78
C GLU A 177 -8.20 -9.05 6.72
N MET A 178 -7.47 -8.93 7.83
CA MET A 178 -7.31 -9.99 8.83
C MET A 178 -8.37 -9.95 9.96
N ASP A 179 -9.35 -9.05 9.87
CA ASP A 179 -10.39 -8.81 10.90
C ASP A 179 -9.84 -8.55 12.31
N THR A 180 -8.71 -7.84 12.38
CA THR A 180 -7.98 -7.52 13.61
C THR A 180 -8.10 -6.04 14.02
N ILE A 181 -8.86 -5.25 13.25
CA ILE A 181 -8.98 -3.80 13.45
C ILE A 181 -9.54 -3.43 14.83
N ASN A 182 -10.43 -4.27 15.38
CA ASN A 182 -11.04 -4.07 16.69
C ASN A 182 -10.04 -4.16 17.85
N ASN A 183 -8.89 -4.81 17.64
CA ASN A 183 -7.84 -4.88 18.66
C ASN A 183 -7.05 -3.56 18.72
N ILE A 184 -7.03 -2.81 17.62
CA ILE A 184 -6.32 -1.52 17.50
C ILE A 184 -7.21 -0.38 18.00
N LEU A 185 -8.50 -0.41 17.74
CA LEU A 185 -9.44 0.58 18.28
C LEU A 185 -9.65 0.37 19.79
N ARG A 186 -9.76 1.47 20.53
CA ARG A 186 -10.33 1.40 21.88
C ARG A 186 -11.84 1.19 21.79
N HIS A 187 -12.37 0.44 22.76
CA HIS A 187 -13.79 0.08 22.79
C HIS A 187 -14.67 1.10 23.54
N ASP A 188 -14.11 2.20 24.03
CA ASP A 188 -14.89 3.24 24.69
C ASP A 188 -15.63 4.10 23.66
N ALA A 189 -16.94 4.30 23.90
CA ALA A 189 -17.80 5.07 22.99
C ALA A 189 -17.30 6.52 22.81
N GLY A 190 -16.72 7.11 23.85
CA GLY A 190 -16.19 8.47 23.84
C GLY A 190 -15.02 8.65 22.87
N SER A 191 -14.01 7.78 22.91
CA SER A 191 -12.87 7.89 21.98
C SER A 191 -13.31 7.76 20.53
N ARG A 192 -14.30 6.91 20.23
CA ARG A 192 -14.76 6.71 18.85
C ARG A 192 -15.53 7.92 18.32
N GLU A 193 -16.37 8.54 19.15
CA GLU A 193 -17.08 9.76 18.80
C GLU A 193 -16.12 10.92 18.54
N VAL A 194 -15.15 11.11 19.45
CA VAL A 194 -14.11 12.15 19.32
C VAL A 194 -13.29 11.96 18.03
N LEU A 195 -12.90 10.73 17.68
CA LEU A 195 -12.17 10.44 16.45
C LEU A 195 -13.00 10.72 15.19
N ASN A 196 -14.30 10.41 15.21
CA ASN A 196 -15.19 10.69 14.08
C ASN A 196 -15.47 12.19 13.90
N GLU A 197 -15.58 12.93 15.00
CA GLU A 197 -15.72 14.38 14.98
C GLU A 197 -14.44 15.03 14.43
N ALA A 198 -13.28 14.69 14.99
CA ALA A 198 -11.99 15.18 14.50
C ALA A 198 -11.74 14.81 13.03
N SER A 199 -12.11 13.60 12.62
CA SER A 199 -12.08 13.18 11.23
C SER A 199 -12.95 14.05 10.31
N SER A 200 -14.08 14.53 10.79
CA SER A 200 -14.97 15.39 10.00
C SER A 200 -14.39 16.79 9.83
N GLN A 201 -13.75 17.30 10.90
CA GLN A 201 -13.16 18.63 10.97
C GLN A 201 -11.77 18.74 10.32
N ALA A 202 -11.03 17.64 10.22
CA ALA A 202 -9.69 17.63 9.64
C ALA A 202 -9.65 18.25 8.23
N THR A 203 -8.52 18.84 7.85
CA THR A 203 -8.34 19.36 6.47
C THR A 203 -7.69 18.34 5.55
N ASP A 204 -6.77 17.53 6.08
CA ASP A 204 -6.03 16.52 5.35
C ASP A 204 -6.90 15.28 5.05
N LYS A 205 -7.03 14.95 3.75
CA LYS A 205 -7.85 13.82 3.29
C LYS A 205 -7.36 12.47 3.80
N GLU A 206 -6.04 12.29 3.89
CA GLU A 206 -5.45 11.04 4.35
C GLU A 206 -5.70 10.86 5.84
N LEU A 207 -5.67 11.96 6.61
CA LEU A 207 -6.01 11.94 8.03
C LEU A 207 -7.49 11.57 8.25
N LYS A 208 -8.42 12.11 7.44
CA LYS A 208 -9.85 11.74 7.50
C LYS A 208 -10.08 10.24 7.34
N ASP A 209 -9.36 9.61 6.43
CA ASP A 209 -9.54 8.20 6.15
C ASP A 209 -8.93 7.27 7.22
N LEU A 210 -8.09 7.82 8.12
CA LEU A 210 -7.31 7.06 9.11
C LEU A 210 -7.83 7.22 10.54
N LEU A 211 -8.25 8.44 10.93
CA LEU A 211 -8.69 8.75 12.29
C LEU A 211 -9.82 7.84 12.81
N PRO A 212 -10.88 7.51 12.05
CA PRO A 212 -11.96 6.65 12.51
C PRO A 212 -11.51 5.24 12.93
N TYR A 213 -10.32 4.83 12.50
CA TYR A 213 -9.71 3.53 12.79
C TYR A 213 -8.67 3.58 13.91
N GLY A 214 -8.50 4.73 14.58
CA GLY A 214 -7.50 4.92 15.63
C GLY A 214 -6.06 5.13 15.12
N PHE A 215 -5.91 5.46 13.83
CA PHE A 215 -4.63 5.79 13.20
C PHE A 215 -4.48 7.29 12.97
N GLY A 216 -3.31 7.82 13.29
CA GLY A 216 -2.93 9.21 13.00
C GLY A 216 -1.70 9.29 12.10
N ILE A 217 -1.57 10.40 11.39
CA ILE A 217 -0.35 10.77 10.67
C ILE A 217 0.15 12.13 11.16
N HIS A 218 1.47 12.31 11.19
CA HIS A 218 2.08 13.60 11.53
C HIS A 218 3.31 13.89 10.67
N HIS A 219 3.27 15.01 9.93
CA HIS A 219 4.43 15.52 9.22
C HIS A 219 4.36 17.02 9.00
N ALA A 220 5.50 17.66 8.71
CA ALA A 220 5.60 19.10 8.49
C ALA A 220 4.72 19.68 7.37
N GLY A 221 4.27 18.85 6.41
CA GLY A 221 3.36 19.26 5.34
C GLY A 221 1.88 19.36 5.71
N MET A 222 1.47 18.98 6.93
CA MET A 222 0.09 19.10 7.39
C MET A 222 -0.21 20.52 7.87
N SER A 223 -1.49 20.90 7.90
CA SER A 223 -1.91 22.16 8.49
C SER A 223 -1.53 22.20 9.99
N ARG A 224 -1.30 23.39 10.54
CA ARG A 224 -0.97 23.52 11.97
C ARG A 224 -2.11 23.02 12.85
N ILE A 225 -3.35 23.24 12.42
CA ILE A 225 -4.57 22.79 13.11
C ILE A 225 -4.56 21.27 13.19
N ASP A 226 -4.51 20.57 12.05
CA ASP A 226 -4.50 19.10 12.02
C ASP A 226 -3.36 18.49 12.82
N ARG A 227 -2.16 19.12 12.83
CA ARG A 227 -1.04 18.64 13.65
C ARG A 227 -1.32 18.75 15.14
N THR A 228 -1.83 19.89 15.58
CA THR A 228 -2.15 20.13 17.00
C THR A 228 -3.26 19.19 17.45
N ASP A 229 -4.27 18.98 16.61
CA ASP A 229 -5.37 18.05 16.90
C ASP A 229 -4.87 16.60 17.00
N VAL A 230 -3.99 16.17 16.10
CA VAL A 230 -3.38 14.82 16.17
C VAL A 230 -2.53 14.65 17.42
N GLU A 231 -1.74 15.66 17.79
CA GLU A 231 -0.94 15.65 19.03
C GLU A 231 -1.84 15.50 20.27
N ASP A 232 -2.91 16.29 20.34
CA ASP A 232 -3.88 16.26 21.45
C ASP A 232 -4.64 14.93 21.52
N LEU A 233 -5.11 14.42 20.37
CA LEU A 233 -5.81 13.13 20.30
C LEU A 233 -4.92 11.95 20.66
N PHE A 234 -3.64 12.02 20.33
CA PHE A 234 -2.67 11.03 20.77
C PHE A 234 -2.37 11.15 22.27
N ALA A 235 -2.15 12.36 22.79
CA ALA A 235 -1.92 12.58 24.22
C ALA A 235 -3.11 12.12 25.09
N ARG A 236 -4.34 12.25 24.60
CA ARG A 236 -5.56 11.77 25.27
C ARG A 236 -5.77 10.25 25.18
N GLY A 237 -4.94 9.54 24.42
CA GLY A 237 -5.11 8.11 24.25
C GLY A 237 -6.22 7.72 23.29
N ALA A 238 -6.70 8.62 22.42
CA ALA A 238 -7.71 8.28 21.41
C ALA A 238 -7.05 7.61 20.19
N ILE A 239 -5.96 8.20 19.67
CA ILE A 239 -5.14 7.60 18.61
C ILE A 239 -4.21 6.54 19.23
N GLN A 240 -4.27 5.30 18.74
CA GLN A 240 -3.41 4.22 19.23
C GLN A 240 -2.12 4.08 18.44
N VAL A 241 -2.16 4.37 17.14
CA VAL A 241 -1.00 4.27 16.25
C VAL A 241 -0.80 5.61 15.57
N LEU A 242 0.35 6.25 15.82
CA LEU A 242 0.72 7.50 15.18
C LEU A 242 1.95 7.30 14.30
N VAL A 243 1.79 7.50 12.99
CA VAL A 243 2.89 7.42 12.02
C VAL A 243 3.43 8.81 11.72
N CYS A 244 4.70 9.05 11.97
CA CYS A 244 5.29 10.38 11.93
C CYS A 244 6.65 10.44 11.24
N THR A 245 7.04 11.64 10.80
CA THR A 245 8.41 11.93 10.34
C THR A 245 9.30 12.42 11.48
N ALA A 246 10.62 12.38 11.31
CA ALA A 246 11.61 12.80 12.31
C ALA A 246 11.40 14.20 12.91
N THR A 247 10.68 15.10 12.22
CA THR A 247 10.31 16.42 12.72
C THR A 247 9.52 16.39 14.03
N LEU A 248 8.75 15.32 14.30
CA LEU A 248 8.00 15.18 15.54
C LEU A 248 8.94 15.00 16.75
N ALA A 249 10.02 14.23 16.59
CA ALA A 249 10.96 13.91 17.67
C ALA A 249 11.69 15.14 18.25
N TRP A 250 11.84 16.19 17.44
CA TRP A 250 12.50 17.44 17.85
C TRP A 250 11.51 18.54 18.25
N GLY A 251 10.29 18.51 17.70
CA GLY A 251 9.36 19.63 17.79
C GLY A 251 8.34 19.55 18.91
N VAL A 252 8.04 18.35 19.43
CA VAL A 252 6.92 18.13 20.36
C VAL A 252 7.26 17.04 21.37
N ASN A 253 6.99 17.28 22.66
CA ASN A 253 7.17 16.29 23.73
C ASN A 253 5.96 15.36 23.83
N LEU A 254 5.87 14.38 22.92
CA LEU A 254 4.78 13.42 22.86
C LEU A 254 5.31 12.00 23.20
N PRO A 255 5.34 11.59 24.47
CA PRO A 255 5.85 10.29 24.85
C PRO A 255 4.87 9.17 24.42
N ALA A 256 5.41 8.09 23.87
CA ALA A 256 4.66 6.85 23.65
C ALA A 256 5.38 5.67 24.30
N HIS A 257 4.62 4.67 24.71
CA HIS A 257 5.17 3.49 25.36
C HIS A 257 6.02 2.63 24.40
N SER A 258 5.66 2.59 23.11
CA SER A 258 6.41 1.85 22.10
C SER A 258 6.71 2.72 20.90
N VAL A 259 7.95 2.66 20.43
CA VAL A 259 8.43 3.41 19.28
C VAL A 259 9.06 2.45 18.28
N ILE A 260 8.61 2.50 17.03
CA ILE A 260 9.21 1.79 15.90
C ILE A 260 9.88 2.80 14.99
N ILE A 261 11.12 2.52 14.60
CA ILE A 261 11.79 3.22 13.50
C ILE A 261 11.73 2.31 12.29
N LYS A 262 10.86 2.66 11.34
CA LYS A 262 10.60 1.85 10.15
C LYS A 262 11.51 2.31 9.01
N GLY A 263 12.60 1.56 8.85
CA GLY A 263 13.62 1.85 7.84
C GLY A 263 14.60 2.92 8.35
N THR A 264 15.87 2.73 8.02
CA THR A 264 16.98 3.62 8.40
C THR A 264 17.79 4.05 7.18
N GLN A 265 17.19 4.00 6.00
CA GLN A 265 17.80 4.38 4.73
C GLN A 265 17.47 5.83 4.37
#